data_AF-A0AAN9RQI3-F1
#
_entry.id   AF-A0AAN9RQI3-F1
#
_cell.length_a   1.000
_cell.length_b   1.000
_cell.length_c   1.000
_cell.angle_alpha   90.00
_cell.angle_beta   90.00
_cell.angle_gamma   90.00
#
_symmetry.space_group_name_H-M   'P 1'
#
loop_
_entity.id
_entity.type
_entity.pdbx_description
1 polymer ?
#
loop_
_entity_poly.entity_id
_entity_poly.type
_entity_poly.pdbx_seq_one_letter_code
_entity_poly.pdbx_strand_id
1 'polypeptide(L)' 'MEVIAGGNAGPFKINDVPLRRVNQSYVIGTSTKVDISGVNVDRFDDKYFAKDAKKKKTKGEGEFFEAEKEVGQ' A
#
# COMPACT_ATOMS: atom_id res chain seq x y z
N MET A 1 21.68 4.76 16.23
CA MET A 1 20.90 5.02 15.00
C MET A 1 20.06 3.78 14.78
N GLU A 2 18.86 3.83 15.32
CA GLU A 2 18.01 2.68 15.57
C GLU A 2 17.10 2.45 14.37
N VAL A 3 16.99 1.20 13.95
CA VAL A 3 16.24 0.78 12.76
C VAL A 3 14.76 0.85 13.11
N ILE A 4 14.04 1.85 12.61
CA ILE A 4 12.58 1.81 12.62
C ILE A 4 12.18 0.82 11.52
N ALA A 5 11.73 -0.36 11.92
CA ALA A 5 11.07 -1.35 11.09
C ALA A 5 9.71 -0.80 10.59
N GLY A 6 9.74 0.24 9.75
CA GLY A 6 8.59 0.84 9.09
C GLY A 6 8.55 0.36 7.63
N GLY A 7 7.70 -0.64 7.38
CA GLY A 7 7.69 -1.46 6.17
C GLY A 7 7.73 -0.73 4.83
N ASN A 8 8.68 -1.14 3.98
CA ASN A 8 8.75 -0.68 2.59
C ASN A 8 8.73 -1.86 1.60
N ALA A 9 7.87 -2.85 1.88
CA ALA A 9 7.70 -4.15 1.19
C ALA A 9 8.67 -5.24 1.67
N GLY A 10 8.19 -6.04 2.62
CA GLY A 10 8.70 -7.38 2.91
C GLY A 10 7.60 -8.41 2.62
N PRO A 11 7.88 -9.72 2.74
CA PRO A 11 6.87 -10.75 2.51
C PRO A 11 5.63 -10.49 3.39
N PHE A 12 4.45 -10.40 2.78
CA PHE A 12 3.20 -10.09 3.46
C PHE A 12 2.97 -10.99 4.68
N LYS A 13 3.31 -12.28 4.55
CA LYS A 13 3.17 -13.28 5.62
C LYS A 13 3.98 -13.01 6.90
N ILE A 14 5.03 -12.18 6.83
CA ILE A 14 5.94 -11.93 7.96
C ILE A 14 5.60 -10.61 8.65
N ASN A 15 5.31 -9.58 7.86
CA ASN A 15 5.19 -8.21 8.36
C ASN A 15 3.77 -7.62 8.23
N ASP A 16 2.84 -8.32 7.58
CA ASP A 16 1.50 -7.85 7.22
C ASP A 16 1.48 -6.54 6.41
N VAL A 17 2.59 -6.23 5.75
CA VAL A 17 2.72 -5.05 4.88
C VAL A 17 2.43 -5.46 3.45
N PRO A 18 1.38 -4.92 2.81
CA PRO A 18 1.08 -5.20 1.42
C PRO A 18 2.10 -4.53 0.49
N LEU A 19 2.24 -5.08 -0.72
CA LEU A 19 3.05 -4.47 -1.78
C LEU A 19 2.48 -3.09 -2.12
N ARG A 20 3.31 -2.06 -1.96
CA ARG A 20 2.93 -0.65 -2.17
C ARG A 20 4.10 0.14 -2.76
N ARG A 21 3.80 1.27 -3.41
CA ARG A 21 4.81 2.23 -3.85
C ARG A 21 5.23 3.14 -2.70
N VAL A 22 6.53 3.35 -2.57
CA VAL A 22 7.14 4.25 -1.56
C VAL A 22 8.20 5.11 -2.24
N ASN A 23 8.28 6.38 -1.86
CA ASN A 23 9.32 7.30 -2.34
C ASN A 23 10.64 7.01 -1.61
N GLN A 24 11.73 6.85 -2.38
CA GLN A 24 13.07 6.50 -1.90
C GLN A 24 13.61 7.45 -0.83
N SER A 25 13.25 8.74 -0.85
CA SER A 25 13.71 9.71 0.17
C SER A 25 13.25 9.37 1.59
N TYR A 26 12.23 8.52 1.73
CA TYR A 26 11.70 8.06 3.02
C TYR A 26 12.10 6.61 3.34
N VAL A 27 13.04 6.02 2.60
CA VAL A 27 13.50 4.64 2.77
C VAL A 27 14.95 4.64 3.23
N ILE A 28 15.24 3.86 4.27
CA ILE A 28 16.63 3.58 4.70
C ILE A 28 17.07 2.29 4.01
N GLY A 29 18.08 2.38 3.15
CA GLY A 29 18.69 1.20 2.53
C GLY A 29 19.50 0.40 3.57
N THR A 30 19.26 -0.91 3.65
CA THR A 30 20.04 -1.83 4.49
C THR A 30 21.13 -2.52 3.66
N SER A 31 22.15 -3.09 4.32
CA SER A 31 23.24 -3.83 3.64
C SER A 31 22.82 -5.24 3.20
N THR A 32 21.72 -5.77 3.74
CA THR A 32 21.19 -7.08 3.40
C THR A 32 20.66 -7.09 1.97
N LYS A 33 21.16 -8.01 1.15
CA LYS A 33 20.71 -8.22 -0.22
C LYS A 33 20.01 -9.56 -0.34
N VAL A 34 18.89 -9.58 -1.05
CA VAL A 34 18.13 -10.79 -1.40
C VAL A 34 18.22 -10.94 -2.91
N ASP A 35 18.54 -12.14 -3.40
CA ASP A 35 18.54 -12.41 -4.83
C ASP A 35 17.10 -12.46 -5.36
N ILE A 36 16.86 -11.77 -6.47
CA ILE A 36 15.55 -11.54 -7.09
C ILE A 36 15.52 -12.03 -8.55
N SER A 37 16.58 -12.71 -9.00
CA SER A 37 16.78 -13.13 -10.40
C SER A 37 15.65 -14.00 -10.97
N GLY A 38 14.95 -14.77 -10.13
CA GLY A 38 13.84 -15.65 -10.53
C GLY A 38 12.43 -15.03 -10.48
N VAL A 39 12.29 -13.74 -10.16
CA VAL A 39 10.98 -13.11 -9.94
C VAL A 39 10.50 -12.40 -11.21
N ASN A 40 9.34 -12.80 -11.73
CA ASN A 40 8.66 -12.07 -12.80
C ASN A 40 7.87 -10.88 -12.23
N VAL A 41 8.14 -9.67 -12.74
CA VAL A 41 7.52 -8.41 -12.32
C VAL A 41 6.66 -7.73 -13.39
N ASP A 42 6.42 -8.39 -14.53
CA ASP A 42 5.75 -7.82 -15.72
C ASP A 42 4.33 -7.30 -15.43
N ARG A 43 3.67 -7.83 -14.40
CA ARG A 43 2.31 -7.47 -14.00
C ARG A 43 2.24 -6.21 -13.12
N PHE A 44 3.37 -5.74 -12.59
CA PHE A 44 3.42 -4.66 -11.62
C PHE A 44 3.91 -3.36 -12.27
N ASP A 45 3.00 -2.65 -12.91
CA ASP A 45 3.24 -1.32 -13.48
C ASP A 45 2.68 -0.22 -12.57
N ASP A 46 2.77 1.04 -13.01
CA ASP A 46 2.23 2.20 -12.29
C ASP A 46 0.72 2.15 -12.13
N LYS A 47 0.04 1.55 -13.12
CA LYS A 47 -1.42 1.43 -13.15
C LYS A 47 -1.92 0.40 -12.14
N TYR A 48 -1.16 -0.66 -11.90
CA TYR A 48 -1.47 -1.67 -10.89
C TYR A 48 -1.65 -1.07 -9.49
N PHE A 49 -0.88 -0.02 -9.15
CA PHE A 49 -0.96 0.67 -7.86
C PHE A 49 -1.81 1.94 -7.88
N ALA A 50 -2.39 2.30 -9.04
CA ALA A 50 -3.26 3.45 -9.12
C ALA A 50 -4.52 3.17 -8.30
N LYS A 51 -4.90 4.14 -7.46
CA LYS A 51 -6.20 4.07 -6.80
C LYS A 51 -7.27 4.15 -7.88
N ASP A 52 -8.26 3.26 -7.83
CA ASP A 52 -9.46 3.41 -8.64
C ASP A 52 -10.04 4.80 -8.40
N ALA A 53 -9.94 5.65 -9.42
CA ALA A 53 -10.59 6.94 -9.42
C ALA A 53 -12.09 6.65 -9.59
N LYS A 54 -12.78 6.35 -8.48
CA LYS A 54 -14.25 6.41 -8.45
C LYS A 54 -14.60 7.80 -8.96
N LYS A 55 -15.13 7.87 -10.19
CA LYS A 55 -15.79 9.09 -10.68
C LYS A 55 -16.70 9.50 -9.55
N LYS A 56 -16.45 10.67 -8.94
CA LYS A 56 -17.39 11.28 -8.01
C LYS A 56 -18.69 11.43 -8.80
N LYS A 57 -19.58 10.43 -8.75
CA LYS A 57 -21.01 10.72 -8.80
C LYS A 57 -21.17 11.71 -7.67
N THR A 58 -21.68 12.90 -7.98
CA THR A 58 -22.12 13.90 -7.01
C THR A 58 -23.12 13.22 -6.08
N LYS A 59 -22.62 12.52 -5.05
CA LYS A 59 -23.38 11.90 -3.99
C LYS A 59 -23.49 12.99 -2.93
N GLY A 60 -24.70 13.54 -2.83
CA GLY A 60 -25.03 14.58 -1.86
C GLY A 60 -24.74 14.13 -0.44
N GLU A 61 -24.69 15.10 0.47
CA GLU A 61 -24.25 14.97 1.87
C GLU A 61 -24.94 13.86 2.68
N GLY A 62 -26.07 13.32 2.23
CA GLY A 62 -26.83 12.27 2.93
C GLY A 62 -26.15 10.90 3.01
N GLU A 63 -25.42 10.46 1.99
CA GLU A 63 -24.84 9.10 1.98
C GLU A 63 -23.52 8.99 2.76
N PHE A 64 -22.90 10.12 3.12
CA PHE A 64 -21.67 10.13 3.91
C PHE A 64 -21.94 9.83 5.39
N PHE A 65 -23.14 10.15 5.89
CA PHE A 65 -23.55 9.93 7.28
C PHE A 65 -24.17 8.55 7.54
N GLU A 66 -24.64 7.83 6.51
CA GLU A 66 -25.17 6.47 6.68
C GLU A 66 -24.06 5.42 6.84
N ALA A 67 -22.90 5.63 6.24
CA ALA A 67 -21.76 4.71 6.37
C ALA A 67 -21.14 4.69 7.78
N GLU A 68 -21.36 5.72 8.61
CA GLU A 68 -20.93 5.73 10.01
C GLU A 68 -21.91 5.03 10.97
N LYS A 69 -23.14 4.72 10.54
CA LYS A 69 -24.15 4.11 11.43
C LYS A 69 -24.14 2.59 11.48
N GLU A 70 -23.42 1.88 10.60
CA GLU A 70 -23.38 0.41 10.59
C GLU A 70 -22.13 -0.21 11.25
N VAL A 71 -21.48 0.49 12.19
CA VAL A 71 -20.46 -0.11 13.09
C VAL A 71 -20.86 0.07 14.56
N GLY A 72 -22.15 -0.10 14.85
CA GLY A 72 -22.67 0.06 16.21
C GLY A 72 -23.93 -0.74 16.45
N GLN A 73 -23.81 -2.07 16.49
CA GLN A 73 -24.58 -2.93 17.39
C GLN A 73 -23.82 -4.22 17.69
#